data_AF-A0A349EUZ9-F1
#
_entry.id   AF-A0A349EUZ9-F1
#
_cell.length_a   1.000
_cell.length_b   1.000
_cell.length_c   1.000
_cell.angle_alpha   90.00
_cell.angle_beta   90.00
_cell.angle_gamma   90.00
#
_symmetry.space_group_name_H-M   'P 1'
#
loop_
_entity.id
_entity.type
_entity.pdbx_description
1 polymer ?
#
loop_
_entity_poly.entity_id
_entity_poly.type
_entity_poly.pdbx_seq_one_letter_code
_entity_poly.pdbx_strand_id
1 'polypeptide(L)'
;MKKIKLNTLLLPLFSMCLLSSCNENVDNVTQVHIDIGTLIDMSKEIKNDSHMKKVKYEEVEELISEEKNFLLLVHSTVNFCSCYHDWHDNILAPYIKKHNLQVYFLDYQDIENKEEEGKWGLKLYSNHETLAIFEKGKLKYQNDNKDQDKPWVNSYEAFSSWMDARITYPRMLEVNLNLLDKMYTSEEKSEFTIYFGRGGCSDCSYLEDTSITSYFRNNDNTSPLYYIDTNVEGIRLVKDEEGKLYGPSSEENASIYQKEAMVQYTKFKEDYGLSYSQTNPMGYGEGYFPTIYHINPDGINKNGSVIDAGGVFYNDDFDYDSQTITASYFDETKPSMEQFEYLNNVSTKVLQGKRVELEKGNLSKRDYYHQSNRPYVEPILNALLDWCIKN
;
A
#
# COMPACT_ATOMS: atom_id res chain seq x y z
N MET A 1 10.03 10.07 83.59
CA MET A 1 9.20 9.13 82.80
C MET A 1 9.97 8.71 81.55
N LYS A 2 9.85 7.43 81.19
CA LYS A 2 10.75 6.68 80.29
C LYS A 2 10.57 7.06 78.82
N LYS A 3 11.70 7.13 78.12
CA LYS A 3 11.86 7.32 76.66
C LYS A 3 11.26 6.13 75.89
N ILE A 4 10.45 6.40 74.86
CA ILE A 4 9.95 5.41 73.91
C ILE A 4 10.85 5.40 72.68
N LYS A 5 11.15 4.18 72.20
CA LYS A 5 12.14 3.84 71.19
C LYS A 5 11.60 3.89 69.76
N LEU A 6 12.55 4.23 68.89
CA LEU A 6 12.71 4.02 67.46
C LEU A 6 12.18 2.67 66.92
N ASN A 7 11.54 2.69 65.75
CA ASN A 7 11.56 1.59 64.78
C ASN A 7 11.56 2.18 63.36
N THR A 8 12.75 2.34 62.81
CA THR A 8 12.98 2.72 61.41
C THR A 8 13.26 1.42 60.66
N LEU A 9 12.37 1.05 59.75
CA LEU A 9 12.48 -0.13 58.90
C LEU A 9 13.51 0.17 57.79
N LEU A 10 14.67 -0.50 57.85
CA LEU A 10 15.63 -0.54 56.75
C LEU A 10 15.06 -1.42 55.62
N LEU A 11 14.83 -0.84 54.44
CA LEU A 11 14.71 -1.58 53.18
C LEU A 11 16.11 -1.82 52.61
N PRO A 12 16.43 -3.04 52.12
CA PRO A 12 17.71 -3.32 51.51
C PRO A 12 17.76 -2.67 50.12
N LEU A 13 18.82 -1.86 49.90
CA LEU A 13 19.25 -1.46 48.57
C LEU A 13 19.57 -2.72 47.75
N PHE A 14 18.66 -3.10 46.86
CA PHE A 14 18.99 -3.98 45.76
C PHE A 14 19.87 -3.20 44.79
N SER A 15 21.16 -3.50 44.85
CA SER A 15 22.17 -3.08 43.90
C SER A 15 21.75 -3.56 42.51
N MET A 16 21.13 -2.68 41.72
CA MET A 16 21.00 -2.87 40.28
C MET A 16 22.42 -2.87 39.69
N CYS A 17 22.94 -4.06 39.43
CA CYS A 17 23.99 -4.24 38.45
C CYS A 17 23.44 -3.72 37.12
N LEU A 18 23.86 -2.52 36.74
CA LEU A 18 23.83 -2.07 35.36
C LEU A 18 24.71 -3.04 34.56
N LEU A 19 24.08 -4.08 34.02
CA LEU A 19 24.65 -4.87 32.95
C LEU A 19 24.72 -3.96 31.72
N SER A 20 25.87 -3.31 31.61
CA SER A 20 26.41 -2.74 30.39
C SER A 20 26.59 -3.89 29.41
N SER A 21 25.53 -4.19 28.66
CA SER A 21 25.65 -4.92 27.41
C SER A 21 26.47 -4.05 26.47
N CYS A 22 27.50 -4.65 25.88
CA CYS A 22 28.38 -4.05 24.89
C CYS A 22 27.55 -3.36 23.80
N ASN A 23 27.55 -2.04 23.84
CA ASN A 23 27.02 -1.19 22.80
C ASN A 23 28.01 -1.31 21.62
N GLU A 24 27.84 -2.34 20.78
CA GLU A 24 28.26 -2.19 19.39
C GLU A 24 27.56 -0.95 18.89
N ASN A 25 28.34 0.05 18.47
CA ASN A 25 27.88 1.30 17.88
C ASN A 25 26.66 1.04 16.97
N VAL A 26 25.46 1.35 17.47
CA VAL A 26 24.23 1.50 16.66
C VAL A 26 24.32 2.84 15.92
N ASP A 27 25.47 3.09 15.30
CA ASP A 27 25.75 4.28 14.53
C ASP A 27 25.13 4.09 13.13
N ASN A 28 24.04 4.82 12.89
CA ASN A 28 23.36 5.06 11.62
C ASN A 28 22.64 3.86 10.97
N VAL A 29 21.67 3.26 11.66
CA VAL A 29 20.61 2.51 10.96
C VAL A 29 19.66 3.52 10.32
N THR A 30 19.58 3.53 8.98
CA THR A 30 18.58 4.33 8.26
C THR A 30 17.32 3.49 8.07
N GLN A 31 16.16 4.01 8.47
CA GLN A 31 14.89 3.33 8.23
C GLN A 31 14.54 3.30 6.74
N VAL A 32 13.88 2.23 6.32
CA VAL A 32 13.31 2.04 4.98
C VAL A 32 11.81 2.26 5.07
N HIS A 33 11.27 3.17 4.26
CA HIS A 33 9.83 3.38 4.20
C HIS A 33 9.17 2.28 3.38
N ILE A 34 8.45 1.37 4.04
CA ILE A 34 7.72 0.30 3.34
C ILE A 34 6.55 0.92 2.58
N ASP A 35 6.48 0.70 1.27
CA ASP A 35 5.57 1.46 0.41
C ASP A 35 4.10 1.05 0.61
N ILE A 36 3.82 -0.24 0.75
CA ILE A 36 2.47 -0.79 0.87
C ILE A 36 2.34 -1.77 2.03
N GLY A 37 1.20 -1.70 2.72
CA GLY A 37 0.75 -2.65 3.72
C GLY A 37 -0.58 -3.29 3.32
N THR A 38 -1.13 -4.16 4.15
CA THR A 38 -2.42 -4.79 3.86
C THR A 38 -3.23 -5.03 5.12
N LEU A 39 -4.54 -4.91 4.99
CA LEU A 39 -5.53 -5.32 5.98
C LEU A 39 -6.25 -6.61 5.58
N ILE A 40 -5.97 -7.11 4.37
CA ILE A 40 -6.58 -8.34 3.88
C ILE A 40 -6.19 -9.49 4.79
N ASP A 41 -7.20 -10.20 5.29
CA ASP A 41 -7.06 -11.40 6.10
C ASP A 41 -6.34 -11.23 7.46
N MET A 42 -6.01 -10.00 7.86
CA MET A 42 -5.33 -9.70 9.13
C MET A 42 -6.17 -10.04 10.38
N SER A 43 -7.50 -10.08 10.24
CA SER A 43 -8.42 -10.49 11.32
C SER A 43 -8.66 -11.99 11.41
N LYS A 44 -8.22 -12.78 10.41
CA LYS A 44 -8.41 -14.23 10.39
C LYS A 44 -7.35 -14.93 11.24
N GLU A 45 -7.64 -16.15 11.70
CA GLU A 45 -6.63 -17.05 12.25
C GLU A 45 -5.54 -17.28 11.19
N ILE A 46 -4.27 -17.13 11.58
CA ILE A 46 -3.14 -17.38 10.68
C ILE A 46 -3.05 -18.88 10.46
N LYS A 47 -3.09 -19.31 9.21
CA LYS A 47 -2.82 -20.71 8.84
C LYS A 47 -1.64 -20.70 7.88
N ASN A 48 -0.48 -21.14 8.38
CA ASN A 48 0.77 -21.07 7.62
C ASN A 48 0.96 -19.65 7.05
N ASP A 49 1.37 -19.55 5.80
CA ASP A 49 1.75 -18.31 5.12
C ASP A 49 0.55 -17.48 4.61
N SER A 50 -0.69 -17.77 5.04
CA SER A 50 -1.92 -17.19 4.47
C SER A 50 -2.05 -15.67 4.59
N HIS A 51 -1.24 -15.04 5.42
CA HIS A 51 -1.23 -13.59 5.66
C HIS A 51 -0.10 -12.88 4.89
N MET A 52 0.67 -13.62 4.10
CA MET A 52 1.73 -13.12 3.23
C MET A 52 1.30 -13.31 1.76
N LYS A 53 1.81 -12.46 0.87
CA LYS A 53 1.54 -12.58 -0.57
C LYS A 53 2.58 -13.48 -1.21
N LYS A 54 2.18 -14.72 -1.54
CA LYS A 54 3.04 -15.62 -2.31
C LYS A 54 3.32 -15.00 -3.68
N VAL A 55 4.58 -14.99 -4.07
CA VAL A 55 5.08 -14.49 -5.36
C VAL A 55 6.03 -15.50 -5.98
N LYS A 56 6.10 -15.46 -7.32
CA LYS A 56 7.11 -16.16 -8.11
C LYS A 56 8.40 -15.35 -8.19
N TYR A 57 9.45 -16.00 -8.68
CA TYR A 57 10.75 -15.37 -8.89
C TYR A 57 10.64 -14.12 -9.79
N GLU A 58 9.91 -14.19 -10.91
CA GLU A 58 9.76 -13.07 -11.85
C GLU A 58 9.01 -11.88 -11.23
N GLU A 59 8.02 -12.14 -10.37
CA GLU A 59 7.29 -11.08 -9.66
C GLU A 59 8.20 -10.35 -8.67
N VAL A 60 9.18 -11.04 -8.08
CA VAL A 60 10.22 -10.37 -7.26
C VAL A 60 11.15 -9.53 -8.13
N GLU A 61 11.49 -9.99 -9.35
CA GLU A 61 12.25 -9.18 -10.29
C GLU A 61 11.50 -7.90 -10.69
N GLU A 62 10.18 -7.99 -10.89
CA GLU A 62 9.33 -6.85 -11.18
C GLU A 62 9.39 -5.84 -10.03
N LEU A 63 9.16 -6.26 -8.77
CA LEU A 63 9.27 -5.38 -7.59
C LEU A 63 10.63 -4.68 -7.47
N ILE A 64 11.71 -5.39 -7.80
CA ILE A 64 13.07 -4.85 -7.81
C ILE A 64 13.25 -3.83 -8.95
N SER A 65 12.78 -4.16 -10.16
CA SER A 65 12.92 -3.31 -11.34
C SER A 65 12.10 -2.03 -11.25
N GLU A 66 10.98 -2.08 -10.55
CA GLU A 66 10.11 -0.93 -10.23
C GLU A 66 10.62 -0.10 -9.05
N GLU A 67 11.81 -0.41 -8.52
CA GLU A 67 12.44 0.29 -7.40
C GLU A 67 11.53 0.39 -6.15
N LYS A 68 10.77 -0.66 -5.85
CA LYS A 68 9.89 -0.70 -4.68
C LYS A 68 10.67 -0.86 -3.37
N ASN A 69 10.07 -0.39 -2.27
CA ASN A 69 10.49 -0.71 -0.92
C ASN A 69 9.55 -1.78 -0.33
N PHE A 70 10.07 -2.97 -0.08
CA PHE A 70 9.24 -4.11 0.33
C PHE A 70 9.97 -5.08 1.27
N LEU A 71 9.19 -5.95 1.89
CA LEU A 71 9.66 -7.04 2.74
C LEU A 71 9.52 -8.36 1.98
N LEU A 72 10.60 -9.15 1.91
CA LEU A 72 10.61 -10.45 1.27
C LEU A 72 11.02 -11.53 2.28
N LEU A 73 10.16 -12.51 2.49
CA LEU A 73 10.50 -13.75 3.16
C LEU A 73 10.80 -14.82 2.10
N VAL A 74 11.97 -15.43 2.19
CA VAL A 74 12.34 -16.61 1.41
C VAL A 74 12.41 -17.81 2.35
N HIS A 75 11.63 -18.85 2.07
CA HIS A 75 11.70 -20.12 2.80
C HIS A 75 11.21 -21.29 1.94
N SER A 76 11.51 -22.51 2.36
CA SER A 76 11.11 -23.73 1.63
C SER A 76 9.77 -24.24 2.12
N THR A 77 8.81 -24.47 1.22
CA THR A 77 7.55 -25.16 1.57
C THR A 77 7.65 -26.69 1.54
N VAL A 78 8.83 -27.22 1.19
CA VAL A 78 9.04 -28.67 1.10
C VAL A 78 9.87 -29.19 2.28
N ASN A 79 10.80 -28.37 2.77
CA ASN A 79 11.70 -28.71 3.86
C ASN A 79 11.31 -27.96 5.14
N PHE A 80 10.12 -28.22 5.65
CA PHE A 80 9.64 -27.59 6.89
C PHE A 80 10.42 -28.07 8.11
N CYS A 81 11.02 -27.11 8.83
CA CYS A 81 11.53 -27.33 10.18
C CYS A 81 10.44 -26.91 11.19
N SER A 82 10.29 -27.62 12.31
CA SER A 82 9.41 -27.19 13.41
C SER A 82 9.78 -25.79 13.92
N CYS A 83 11.06 -25.44 13.84
CA CYS A 83 11.58 -24.12 14.19
C CYS A 83 10.98 -22.98 13.35
N TYR A 84 10.57 -23.25 12.10
CA TYR A 84 9.88 -22.25 11.29
C TYR A 84 8.54 -21.91 11.91
N HIS A 85 7.73 -22.91 12.22
CA HIS A 85 6.40 -22.73 12.77
C HIS A 85 6.44 -21.94 14.08
N ASP A 86 7.38 -22.28 14.97
CA ASP A 86 7.53 -21.58 16.25
C ASP A 86 7.93 -20.11 16.05
N TRP A 87 8.88 -19.82 15.16
CA TRP A 87 9.28 -18.44 14.84
C TRP A 87 8.17 -17.67 14.13
N HIS A 88 7.54 -18.28 13.14
CA HIS A 88 6.49 -17.68 12.34
C HIS A 88 5.27 -17.33 13.20
N ASP A 89 4.71 -18.29 13.93
CA ASP A 89 3.45 -18.13 14.65
C ASP A 89 3.60 -17.24 15.89
N ASN A 90 4.74 -17.31 16.58
CA ASN A 90 4.94 -16.56 17.82
C ASN A 90 5.63 -15.20 17.61
N ILE A 91 6.34 -15.01 16.49
CA ILE A 91 7.16 -13.81 16.27
C ILE A 91 6.77 -13.06 15.00
N LEU A 92 6.97 -13.65 13.82
CA LEU A 92 6.80 -12.95 12.55
C LEU A 92 5.34 -12.54 12.31
N ALA A 93 4.41 -13.50 12.38
CA ALA A 93 3.02 -13.28 12.02
C ALA A 93 2.29 -12.31 12.99
N PRO A 94 2.50 -12.38 14.32
CA PRO A 94 2.01 -11.35 15.23
C PRO A 94 2.55 -9.95 14.93
N TYR A 95 3.82 -9.84 14.52
CA TYR A 95 4.40 -8.55 14.15
C TYR A 95 3.78 -8.01 12.86
N ILE A 96 3.65 -8.84 11.82
CA ILE A 96 3.01 -8.47 10.56
C ILE A 96 1.60 -7.93 10.81
N LYS A 97 0.79 -8.64 11.60
CA LYS A 97 -0.57 -8.22 11.95
C LYS A 97 -0.63 -6.91 12.71
N LYS A 98 0.21 -6.76 13.73
CA LYS A 98 0.23 -5.54 14.56
C LYS A 98 0.55 -4.30 13.73
N HIS A 99 1.35 -4.45 12.67
CA HIS A 99 1.87 -3.35 11.87
C HIS A 99 1.30 -3.31 10.44
N ASN A 100 0.29 -4.15 10.13
CA ASN A 100 -0.38 -4.26 8.82
C ASN A 100 0.59 -4.40 7.64
N LEU A 101 1.65 -5.20 7.82
CA LEU A 101 2.72 -5.30 6.83
C LEU A 101 2.31 -6.19 5.66
N GLN A 102 2.60 -5.74 4.44
CA GLN A 102 2.60 -6.62 3.28
C GLN A 102 3.97 -7.29 3.19
N VAL A 103 4.05 -8.56 3.58
CA VAL A 103 5.23 -9.37 3.37
C VAL A 103 5.00 -10.24 2.13
N TYR A 104 5.96 -10.19 1.21
CA TYR A 104 6.01 -11.06 0.06
C TYR A 104 6.71 -12.36 0.44
N PHE A 105 6.18 -13.48 -0.01
CA PHE A 105 6.75 -14.81 0.25
C PHE A 105 7.19 -15.44 -1.08
N LEU A 106 8.48 -15.75 -1.20
CA LEU A 106 9.05 -16.52 -2.30
C LEU A 106 9.43 -17.91 -1.79
N ASP A 107 8.95 -18.95 -2.46
CA ASP A 107 9.37 -20.31 -2.16
C ASP A 107 10.81 -20.51 -2.62
N TYR A 108 11.67 -21.04 -1.75
CA TYR A 108 13.05 -21.35 -2.11
C TYR A 108 13.13 -22.32 -3.32
N GLN A 109 12.12 -23.17 -3.50
CA GLN A 109 12.05 -24.08 -4.66
C GLN A 109 11.80 -23.37 -5.99
N ASP A 110 11.29 -22.13 -5.97
CA ASP A 110 11.06 -21.33 -7.19
C ASP A 110 12.36 -20.66 -7.68
N ILE A 111 13.50 -20.88 -7.00
CA ILE A 111 14.83 -20.41 -7.40
C ILE A 111 15.56 -21.57 -8.09
N GLU A 112 15.72 -21.49 -9.42
CA GLU A 112 16.12 -22.63 -10.22
C GLU A 112 17.64 -22.88 -10.22
N ASN A 113 18.46 -21.83 -10.02
CA ASN A 113 19.92 -21.96 -10.06
C ASN A 113 20.68 -21.06 -9.07
N LYS A 114 21.97 -21.41 -8.86
CA LYS A 114 22.86 -20.69 -7.93
C LYS A 114 23.20 -19.26 -8.35
N GLU A 115 23.08 -18.93 -9.63
CA GLU A 115 23.32 -17.56 -10.10
C GLU A 115 22.15 -16.66 -9.66
N GLU A 116 20.93 -17.18 -9.70
CA GLU A 116 19.71 -16.53 -9.18
C GLU A 116 19.77 -16.34 -7.67
N GLU A 117 20.24 -17.33 -6.90
CA GLU A 117 20.40 -17.23 -5.44
C GLU A 117 21.22 -15.99 -5.00
N GLY A 118 22.24 -15.63 -5.79
CA GLY A 118 23.12 -14.49 -5.52
C GLY A 118 22.68 -13.17 -6.16
N LYS A 119 21.71 -13.19 -7.09
CA LYS A 119 21.40 -12.05 -7.97
C LYS A 119 20.99 -10.80 -7.20
N TRP A 120 20.26 -10.96 -6.10
CA TRP A 120 19.74 -9.86 -5.29
C TRP A 120 20.56 -9.59 -4.02
N GLY A 121 21.73 -10.26 -3.88
CA GLY A 121 22.58 -10.17 -2.69
C GLY A 121 22.01 -10.88 -1.45
N LEU A 122 20.96 -11.69 -1.63
CA LEU A 122 20.37 -12.48 -0.56
C LEU A 122 21.33 -13.57 -0.09
N LYS A 123 21.30 -13.84 1.21
CA LYS A 123 22.04 -14.96 1.83
C LYS A 123 21.06 -16.06 2.16
N LEU A 124 20.80 -16.92 1.17
CA LEU A 124 19.80 -17.97 1.28
C LEU A 124 20.40 -19.28 1.82
N TYR A 125 19.55 -20.04 2.49
CA TYR A 125 19.86 -21.38 2.96
C TYR A 125 18.66 -22.28 2.68
N SER A 126 18.88 -23.43 2.06
CA SER A 126 17.79 -24.31 1.58
C SER A 126 16.81 -24.80 2.66
N ASN A 127 17.20 -24.72 3.94
CA ASN A 127 16.45 -25.23 5.09
C ASN A 127 16.23 -24.16 6.17
N HIS A 128 16.45 -22.88 5.86
CA HIS A 128 16.25 -21.78 6.81
C HIS A 128 15.63 -20.57 6.13
N GLU A 129 14.87 -19.83 6.91
CA GLU A 129 14.16 -18.65 6.48
C GLU A 129 15.09 -17.44 6.43
N THR A 130 14.91 -16.61 5.40
CA THR A 130 15.57 -15.30 5.28
C THR A 130 14.51 -14.23 5.10
N LEU A 131 14.45 -13.27 6.03
CA LEU A 131 13.65 -12.07 5.90
C LEU A 131 14.53 -10.92 5.42
N ALA A 132 14.18 -10.30 4.31
CA ALA A 132 14.90 -9.22 3.67
C ALA A 132 14.05 -7.95 3.60
N ILE A 133 14.74 -6.81 3.73
CA ILE A 133 14.19 -5.46 3.54
C ILE A 133 14.86 -4.87 2.30
N PHE A 134 14.06 -4.55 1.29
CA PHE A 134 14.51 -3.90 0.07
C PHE A 134 14.19 -2.40 0.12
N GLU A 135 15.15 -1.58 -0.30
CA GLU A 135 15.02 -0.15 -0.50
C GLU A 135 15.36 0.19 -1.95
N LYS A 136 14.42 0.76 -2.69
CA LYS A 136 14.56 1.13 -4.10
C LYS A 136 15.04 -0.04 -4.95
N GLY A 137 14.38 -1.20 -4.76
CA GLY A 137 14.73 -2.45 -5.43
C GLY A 137 16.07 -3.06 -5.01
N LYS A 138 16.76 -2.53 -4.01
CA LYS A 138 18.07 -3.04 -3.56
C LYS A 138 17.97 -3.60 -2.15
N LEU A 139 18.61 -4.74 -1.93
CA LEU A 139 18.70 -5.32 -0.59
C LEU A 139 19.41 -4.34 0.35
N LYS A 140 18.71 -3.95 1.42
CA LYS A 140 19.23 -3.04 2.44
C LYS A 140 19.61 -3.77 3.72
N TYR A 141 18.71 -4.61 4.20
CA TYR A 141 18.90 -5.41 5.40
C TYR A 141 18.38 -6.82 5.16
N GLN A 142 18.95 -7.80 5.85
CA GLN A 142 18.38 -9.14 5.94
C GLN A 142 18.76 -9.76 7.28
N ASN A 143 17.95 -10.72 7.71
CA ASN A 143 18.31 -11.62 8.79
C ASN A 143 17.80 -13.03 8.48
N ASP A 144 18.47 -14.01 9.06
CA ASP A 144 18.16 -15.43 8.89
C ASP A 144 17.89 -16.06 10.25
N ASN A 145 17.20 -17.21 10.24
CA ASN A 145 17.02 -18.02 11.43
C ASN A 145 17.93 -19.27 11.45
N LYS A 146 19.06 -19.26 10.74
CA LYS A 146 19.99 -20.40 10.72
C LYS A 146 20.51 -20.76 12.11
N ASP A 147 20.77 -19.74 12.92
CA ASP A 147 21.15 -19.88 14.31
C ASP A 147 19.93 -19.64 15.20
N GLN A 148 19.40 -20.74 15.75
CA GLN A 148 18.17 -20.78 16.54
C GLN A 148 18.32 -20.14 17.93
N ASP A 149 19.56 -19.91 18.37
CA ASP A 149 19.83 -19.27 19.66
C ASP A 149 19.84 -17.73 19.55
N LYS A 150 19.85 -17.17 18.32
CA LYS A 150 19.79 -15.72 18.10
C LYS A 150 18.51 -15.14 18.73
N PRO A 151 18.60 -14.01 19.47
CA PRO A 151 17.42 -13.34 20.03
C PRO A 151 16.32 -13.03 19.01
N TRP A 152 16.71 -12.71 17.77
CA TRP A 152 15.80 -12.52 16.63
C TRP A 152 14.85 -13.69 16.35
N VAL A 153 15.27 -14.92 16.68
CA VAL A 153 14.53 -16.15 16.39
C VAL A 153 13.67 -16.60 17.57
N ASN A 154 14.03 -16.22 18.80
CA ASN A 154 13.37 -16.74 20.02
C ASN A 154 12.73 -15.65 20.91
N SER A 155 12.84 -14.37 20.55
CA SER A 155 12.19 -13.26 21.27
C SER A 155 11.49 -12.30 20.31
N TYR A 156 10.18 -12.14 20.54
CA TYR A 156 9.36 -11.15 19.85
C TYR A 156 9.90 -9.73 20.06
N GLU A 157 10.36 -9.40 21.26
CA GLU A 157 10.89 -8.07 21.59
C GLU A 157 12.17 -7.77 20.82
N ALA A 158 13.08 -8.75 20.69
CA ALA A 158 14.31 -8.58 19.93
C ALA A 158 14.02 -8.46 18.42
N PHE A 159 13.10 -9.26 17.90
CA PHE A 159 12.62 -9.16 16.52
C PHE A 159 11.99 -7.79 16.24
N SER A 160 11.01 -7.38 17.07
CA SER A 160 10.33 -6.09 16.95
C SER A 160 11.32 -4.94 17.02
N SER A 161 12.25 -4.95 17.98
CA SER A 161 13.27 -3.91 18.09
C SER A 161 14.17 -3.81 16.86
N TRP A 162 14.51 -4.94 16.23
CA TRP A 162 15.31 -4.94 15.00
C TRP A 162 14.54 -4.39 13.80
N MET A 163 13.25 -4.75 13.68
CA MET A 163 12.38 -4.25 12.62
C MET A 163 12.07 -2.76 12.79
N ASP A 164 11.64 -2.34 13.98
CA ASP A 164 11.26 -0.96 14.30
C ASP A 164 12.43 0.02 14.06
N ALA A 165 13.67 -0.43 14.30
CA ALA A 165 14.87 0.35 14.02
C ALA A 165 15.14 0.51 12.51
N ARG A 166 14.57 -0.32 11.64
CA ARG A 166 14.91 -0.46 10.21
C ARG A 166 13.79 -0.13 9.24
N ILE A 167 12.54 -0.09 9.67
CA ILE A 167 11.42 0.24 8.80
C ILE A 167 10.57 1.37 9.37
N THR A 168 9.96 2.15 8.48
CA THR A 168 8.74 2.89 8.81
C THR A 168 7.55 2.11 8.25
N TYR A 169 6.46 2.09 9.01
CA TYR A 169 5.28 1.31 8.65
C TYR A 169 4.55 1.91 7.45
N PRO A 170 3.97 1.06 6.59
CA PRO A 170 3.25 1.53 5.42
C PRO A 170 2.02 2.35 5.82
N ARG A 171 1.77 3.41 5.06
CA ARG A 171 0.59 4.27 5.19
C ARG A 171 -0.40 4.07 4.06
N MET A 172 0.01 3.43 2.97
CA MET A 172 -0.92 2.91 1.96
C MET A 172 -1.29 1.47 2.34
N LEU A 173 -2.57 1.21 2.64
CA LEU A 173 -3.03 -0.08 3.14
C LEU A 173 -4.03 -0.72 2.18
N GLU A 174 -3.66 -1.87 1.62
CA GLU A 174 -4.53 -2.63 0.73
C GLU A 174 -5.75 -3.21 1.49
N VAL A 175 -6.92 -3.09 0.87
CA VAL A 175 -8.19 -3.66 1.32
C VAL A 175 -8.85 -4.42 0.19
N ASN A 176 -9.68 -5.41 0.53
CA ASN A 176 -10.55 -6.08 -0.43
C ASN A 176 -11.98 -5.52 -0.39
N LEU A 177 -12.82 -5.94 -1.33
CA LEU A 177 -14.21 -5.49 -1.43
C LEU A 177 -15.00 -5.66 -0.12
N ASN A 178 -14.82 -6.80 0.56
CA ASN A 178 -15.51 -7.08 1.81
C ASN A 178 -15.10 -6.12 2.94
N LEU A 179 -13.84 -5.74 3.01
CA LEU A 179 -13.35 -4.76 3.98
C LEU A 179 -13.86 -3.36 3.62
N LEU A 180 -13.78 -2.98 2.35
CA LEU A 180 -14.32 -1.70 1.89
C LEU A 180 -15.81 -1.55 2.23
N ASP A 181 -16.62 -2.58 1.96
CA ASP A 181 -18.04 -2.61 2.33
C ASP A 181 -18.28 -2.41 3.82
N LYS A 182 -17.46 -3.04 4.65
CA LYS A 182 -17.55 -2.87 6.11
C LYS A 182 -17.17 -1.46 6.53
N MET A 183 -16.22 -0.81 5.86
CA MET A 183 -15.84 0.56 6.20
C MET A 183 -17.01 1.54 6.00
N TYR A 184 -17.79 1.39 4.91
CA TYR A 184 -19.00 2.20 4.69
C TYR A 184 -20.15 1.90 5.66
N THR A 185 -20.26 0.66 6.12
CA THR A 185 -21.41 0.17 6.92
C THR A 185 -21.10 0.02 8.41
N SER A 186 -19.86 0.29 8.84
CA SER A 186 -19.44 0.12 10.23
C SER A 186 -20.23 1.03 11.17
N GLU A 187 -20.54 0.52 12.37
CA GLU A 187 -21.21 1.31 13.40
C GLU A 187 -20.33 2.47 13.91
N GLU A 188 -19.01 2.32 13.83
CA GLU A 188 -18.03 3.33 14.25
C GLU A 188 -18.00 4.55 13.32
N LYS A 189 -18.52 4.43 12.09
CA LYS A 189 -18.64 5.52 11.09
C LYS A 189 -17.39 6.40 10.98
N SER A 190 -16.22 5.78 11.04
CA SER A 190 -14.96 6.51 10.99
C SER A 190 -14.67 6.96 9.57
N GLU A 191 -14.35 8.24 9.41
CA GLU A 191 -13.91 8.82 8.13
C GLU A 191 -12.67 8.09 7.60
N PHE A 192 -12.59 7.94 6.29
CA PHE A 192 -11.46 7.27 5.66
C PHE A 192 -11.19 7.80 4.25
N THR A 193 -9.95 7.65 3.80
CA THR A 193 -9.55 8.00 2.43
C THR A 193 -9.20 6.74 1.67
N ILE A 194 -9.80 6.56 0.50
CA ILE A 194 -9.65 5.38 -0.34
C ILE A 194 -9.14 5.78 -1.71
N TYR A 195 -8.11 5.07 -2.16
CA TYR A 195 -7.58 5.10 -3.51
C TYR A 195 -8.09 3.87 -4.27
N PHE A 196 -8.86 4.11 -5.32
CA PHE A 196 -9.29 3.12 -6.29
C PHE A 196 -8.28 3.07 -7.44
N GLY A 197 -7.49 1.99 -7.48
CA GLY A 197 -6.58 1.69 -8.58
C GLY A 197 -7.08 0.52 -9.44
N ARG A 198 -6.34 0.21 -10.48
CA ARG A 198 -6.62 -0.93 -11.36
C ARG A 198 -5.32 -1.59 -11.79
N GLY A 199 -5.09 -2.84 -11.44
CA GLY A 199 -3.94 -3.60 -11.93
C GLY A 199 -3.81 -3.52 -13.45
N GLY A 200 -2.60 -3.23 -13.95
CA GLY A 200 -2.31 -3.03 -15.37
C GLY A 200 -2.75 -1.68 -15.96
N CYS A 201 -3.21 -0.73 -15.14
CA CYS A 201 -3.45 0.67 -15.53
C CYS A 201 -2.15 1.47 -15.38
N SER A 202 -1.59 1.95 -16.49
CA SER A 202 -0.33 2.71 -16.47
C SER A 202 -0.41 4.01 -15.66
N ASP A 203 -1.56 4.67 -15.61
CA ASP A 203 -1.76 5.88 -14.77
C ASP A 203 -1.78 5.57 -13.29
N CYS A 204 -2.36 4.42 -12.95
CA CYS A 204 -2.49 3.94 -11.59
C CYS A 204 -1.10 3.58 -11.06
N SER A 205 -0.33 2.77 -11.82
CA SER A 205 1.07 2.48 -11.51
C SER A 205 1.91 3.75 -11.41
N TYR A 206 1.80 4.68 -12.37
CA TYR A 206 2.55 5.93 -12.30
C TYR A 206 2.22 6.77 -11.07
N LEU A 207 0.93 6.91 -10.72
CA LEU A 207 0.48 7.66 -9.55
C LEU A 207 1.05 7.05 -8.26
N GLU A 208 0.97 5.73 -8.13
CA GLU A 208 1.49 4.95 -7.00
C GLU A 208 3.01 5.14 -6.87
N ASP A 209 3.76 4.81 -7.91
CA ASP A 209 5.23 4.74 -7.92
C ASP A 209 5.90 6.09 -7.72
N THR A 210 5.21 7.16 -8.13
CA THR A 210 5.75 8.50 -8.08
C THR A 210 5.11 9.35 -7.00
N SER A 211 3.87 9.74 -7.18
CA SER A 211 3.29 10.89 -6.48
C SER A 211 2.82 10.48 -5.08
N ILE A 212 2.12 9.36 -4.95
CA ILE A 212 1.67 8.83 -3.65
C ILE A 212 2.86 8.38 -2.81
N THR A 213 3.76 7.56 -3.37
CA THR A 213 4.95 7.10 -2.66
C THR A 213 5.85 8.26 -2.24
N SER A 214 6.04 9.28 -3.10
CA SER A 214 6.77 10.49 -2.73
C SER A 214 6.09 11.25 -1.59
N TYR A 215 4.75 11.36 -1.62
CA TYR A 215 4.00 12.03 -0.56
C TYR A 215 4.25 11.38 0.81
N PHE A 216 4.08 10.06 0.93
CA PHE A 216 4.27 9.36 2.21
C PHE A 216 5.72 9.34 2.69
N ARG A 217 6.69 9.25 1.77
CA ARG A 217 8.12 9.34 2.12
C ARG A 217 8.53 10.72 2.67
N ASN A 218 7.78 11.77 2.36
CA ASN A 218 8.06 13.14 2.79
C ASN A 218 7.17 13.62 3.95
N ASN A 219 6.15 12.85 4.32
CA ASN A 219 5.18 13.23 5.34
C ASN A 219 5.05 12.11 6.37
N ASP A 220 5.78 12.25 7.47
CA ASP A 220 5.59 11.43 8.65
C ASP A 220 4.29 11.85 9.37
N ASN A 221 3.62 10.90 10.01
CA ASN A 221 2.39 11.10 10.82
C ASN A 221 1.10 11.43 10.06
N THR A 222 0.83 10.72 8.97
CA THR A 222 -0.49 10.77 8.32
C THR A 222 -1.39 9.61 8.76
N SER A 223 -2.70 9.81 8.66
CA SER A 223 -3.67 8.72 8.61
C SER A 223 -3.39 7.82 7.38
N PRO A 224 -3.84 6.56 7.38
CA PRO A 224 -3.68 5.69 6.23
C PRO A 224 -4.47 6.16 5.00
N LEU A 225 -3.92 5.95 3.81
CA LEU A 225 -4.65 5.89 2.56
C LEU A 225 -4.98 4.42 2.30
N TYR A 226 -6.25 4.07 2.34
CA TYR A 226 -6.68 2.73 1.93
C TYR A 226 -6.54 2.60 0.43
N TYR A 227 -6.20 1.41 -0.06
CA TYR A 227 -6.03 1.10 -1.48
C TYR A 227 -6.86 -0.13 -1.84
N ILE A 228 -7.59 -0.07 -2.95
CA ILE A 228 -8.26 -1.23 -3.52
C ILE A 228 -7.87 -1.40 -4.99
N ASP A 229 -7.34 -2.57 -5.34
CA ASP A 229 -7.20 -2.99 -6.72
C ASP A 229 -8.57 -3.42 -7.26
N THR A 230 -9.06 -2.71 -8.27
CA THR A 230 -10.33 -3.05 -8.91
C THR A 230 -10.20 -4.13 -9.98
N ASN A 231 -8.99 -4.50 -10.41
CA ASN A 231 -8.75 -5.54 -11.43
C ASN A 231 -8.76 -6.97 -10.87
N VAL A 232 -9.73 -7.27 -10.00
CA VAL A 232 -9.84 -8.56 -9.31
C VAL A 232 -11.20 -9.20 -9.53
N GLU A 233 -11.29 -10.50 -9.21
CA GLU A 233 -12.53 -11.26 -9.19
C GLU A 233 -13.56 -10.62 -8.24
N GLY A 234 -14.82 -10.55 -8.69
CA GLY A 234 -15.92 -9.95 -7.91
C GLY A 234 -16.02 -8.42 -7.99
N ILE A 235 -15.02 -7.74 -8.59
CA ILE A 235 -15.11 -6.32 -8.95
C ILE A 235 -15.15 -6.17 -10.47
N ARG A 236 -14.01 -6.36 -11.14
CA ARG A 236 -13.90 -6.23 -12.60
C ARG A 236 -13.90 -7.58 -13.31
N LEU A 237 -13.44 -8.63 -12.66
CA LEU A 237 -13.29 -9.94 -13.28
C LEU A 237 -14.39 -10.90 -12.83
N VAL A 238 -14.82 -11.78 -13.74
CA VAL A 238 -15.72 -12.90 -13.48
C VAL A 238 -15.01 -14.20 -13.84
N LYS A 239 -15.19 -15.23 -13.01
CA LYS A 239 -14.58 -16.54 -13.18
C LYS A 239 -15.57 -17.53 -13.82
N ASP A 240 -15.15 -18.29 -14.83
CA ASP A 240 -15.96 -19.38 -15.38
C ASP A 240 -15.90 -20.66 -14.53
N GLU A 241 -16.61 -21.70 -14.97
CA GLU A 241 -16.69 -22.99 -14.28
C GLU A 241 -15.33 -23.71 -14.23
N GLU A 242 -14.45 -23.43 -15.18
CA GLU A 242 -13.09 -23.96 -15.28
C GLU A 242 -12.04 -23.12 -14.52
N GLY A 243 -12.45 -22.01 -13.92
CA GLY A 243 -11.58 -21.15 -13.11
C GLY A 243 -10.85 -20.05 -13.87
N LYS A 244 -11.15 -19.85 -15.16
CA LYS A 244 -10.56 -18.79 -15.99
C LYS A 244 -11.28 -17.46 -15.75
N LEU A 245 -10.50 -16.39 -15.66
CA LEU A 245 -10.99 -15.03 -15.42
C LEU A 245 -11.26 -14.29 -16.74
N TYR A 246 -12.40 -13.58 -16.79
CA TYR A 246 -12.82 -12.74 -17.90
C TYR A 246 -13.00 -11.30 -17.42
N GLY A 247 -12.47 -10.36 -18.21
CA GLY A 247 -12.71 -8.93 -18.02
C GLY A 247 -13.97 -8.44 -18.77
N PRO A 248 -14.41 -7.20 -18.48
CA PRO A 248 -15.59 -6.60 -19.07
C PRO A 248 -15.42 -6.38 -20.58
N SER A 249 -16.44 -6.70 -21.37
CA SER A 249 -16.53 -6.32 -22.79
C SER A 249 -17.96 -5.97 -23.18
N SER A 250 -18.12 -4.92 -24.00
CA SER A 250 -19.39 -4.51 -24.60
C SER A 250 -19.55 -4.98 -26.05
N GLU A 251 -18.59 -5.73 -26.59
CA GLU A 251 -18.65 -6.23 -27.96
C GLU A 251 -19.82 -7.21 -28.15
N GLU A 252 -20.43 -7.21 -29.34
CA GLU A 252 -21.59 -8.07 -29.63
C GLU A 252 -21.27 -9.56 -29.46
N ASN A 253 -20.07 -9.95 -29.90
CA ASN A 253 -19.51 -11.31 -29.82
C ASN A 253 -18.80 -11.62 -28.48
N ALA A 254 -18.89 -10.75 -27.48
CA ALA A 254 -18.35 -11.03 -26.16
C ALA A 254 -19.02 -12.26 -25.53
N SER A 255 -18.24 -13.07 -24.80
CA SER A 255 -18.75 -14.23 -24.07
C SER A 255 -19.75 -13.82 -22.98
N ILE A 256 -20.52 -14.78 -22.48
CA ILE A 256 -21.46 -14.53 -21.36
C ILE A 256 -20.73 -13.96 -20.13
N TYR A 257 -19.56 -14.51 -19.79
CA TYR A 257 -18.75 -14.05 -18.66
C TYR A 257 -18.18 -12.64 -18.85
N GLN A 258 -17.83 -12.25 -20.08
CA GLN A 258 -17.38 -10.88 -20.37
C GLN A 258 -18.51 -9.85 -20.24
N LYS A 259 -19.73 -10.23 -20.63
CA LYS A 259 -20.93 -9.39 -20.45
C LYS A 259 -21.32 -9.28 -18.97
N GLU A 260 -21.22 -10.38 -18.23
CA GLU A 260 -21.42 -10.39 -16.78
C GLU A 260 -20.40 -9.50 -16.06
N ALA A 261 -19.12 -9.62 -16.41
CA ALA A 261 -18.06 -8.76 -15.89
C ALA A 261 -18.32 -7.27 -16.18
N MET A 262 -18.88 -6.94 -17.36
CA MET A 262 -19.26 -5.56 -17.70
C MET A 262 -20.37 -5.03 -16.78
N VAL A 263 -21.41 -5.82 -16.53
CA VAL A 263 -22.52 -5.45 -15.63
C VAL A 263 -22.02 -5.27 -14.20
N GLN A 264 -21.25 -6.24 -13.68
CA GLN A 264 -20.67 -6.21 -12.34
C GLN A 264 -19.79 -4.97 -12.14
N TYR A 265 -18.90 -4.70 -13.09
CA TYR A 265 -17.96 -3.60 -12.98
C TYR A 265 -18.63 -2.23 -13.11
N THR A 266 -19.63 -2.12 -14.00
CA THR A 266 -20.45 -0.90 -14.10
C THR A 266 -21.19 -0.64 -12.80
N LYS A 267 -21.83 -1.67 -12.24
CA LYS A 267 -22.51 -1.57 -10.96
C LYS A 267 -21.56 -1.17 -9.83
N PHE A 268 -20.36 -1.73 -9.77
CA PHE A 268 -19.35 -1.33 -8.79
C PHE A 268 -19.04 0.18 -8.91
N LYS A 269 -18.78 0.68 -10.13
CA LYS A 269 -18.48 2.10 -10.34
C LYS A 269 -19.65 3.02 -9.95
N GLU A 270 -20.88 2.59 -10.16
CA GLU A 270 -22.08 3.32 -9.70
C GLU A 270 -22.24 3.28 -8.17
N ASP A 271 -22.12 2.09 -7.57
CA ASP A 271 -22.32 1.88 -6.14
C ASP A 271 -21.31 2.70 -5.31
N TYR A 272 -20.04 2.77 -5.72
CA TYR A 272 -19.00 3.54 -5.01
C TYR A 272 -18.79 4.96 -5.54
N GLY A 273 -19.70 5.46 -6.38
CA GLY A 273 -19.68 6.85 -6.83
C GLY A 273 -18.46 7.20 -7.70
N LEU A 274 -17.89 6.25 -8.42
CA LEU A 274 -16.85 6.52 -9.41
C LEU A 274 -17.45 7.14 -10.67
N SER A 275 -18.62 6.68 -11.09
CA SER A 275 -19.36 7.23 -12.24
C SER A 275 -20.00 8.57 -11.90
N TYR A 276 -19.92 9.52 -12.83
CA TYR A 276 -20.59 10.82 -12.67
C TYR A 276 -22.11 10.65 -12.74
N SER A 277 -22.82 11.29 -11.82
CA SER A 277 -24.28 11.44 -11.91
C SER A 277 -24.72 12.75 -11.23
N GLN A 278 -25.97 13.16 -11.42
CA GLN A 278 -26.50 14.36 -10.74
C GLN A 278 -26.49 14.23 -9.22
N THR A 279 -26.65 13.02 -8.69
CA THR A 279 -26.60 12.73 -7.24
C THR A 279 -25.20 12.42 -6.74
N ASN A 280 -24.23 12.29 -7.66
CA ASN A 280 -22.83 12.03 -7.35
C ASN A 280 -21.93 12.88 -8.26
N PRO A 281 -21.80 14.18 -7.99
CA PRO A 281 -20.98 15.07 -8.80
C PRO A 281 -19.48 14.80 -8.64
N MET A 282 -19.07 13.96 -7.70
CA MET A 282 -17.68 13.54 -7.49
C MET A 282 -17.19 12.55 -8.53
N GLY A 283 -18.08 11.77 -9.13
CA GLY A 283 -17.70 10.86 -10.21
C GLY A 283 -17.23 11.57 -11.48
N TYR A 284 -16.52 10.85 -12.34
CA TYR A 284 -16.03 11.36 -13.62
C TYR A 284 -16.37 10.40 -14.75
N GLY A 285 -17.06 10.91 -15.78
CA GLY A 285 -17.53 10.11 -16.91
C GLY A 285 -18.23 8.81 -16.46
N GLU A 286 -17.77 7.68 -16.99
CA GLU A 286 -18.27 6.35 -16.65
C GLU A 286 -17.57 5.70 -15.44
N GLY A 287 -16.76 6.45 -14.69
CA GLY A 287 -15.97 5.95 -13.56
C GLY A 287 -14.55 5.56 -13.95
N TYR A 288 -13.67 6.55 -13.94
CA TYR A 288 -12.28 6.41 -14.32
C TYR A 288 -11.34 6.14 -13.13
N PHE A 289 -10.11 5.75 -13.45
CA PHE A 289 -9.05 5.44 -12.50
C PHE A 289 -7.76 6.10 -12.99
N PRO A 290 -6.83 6.46 -12.09
CA PRO A 290 -6.91 6.35 -10.63
C PRO A 290 -7.80 7.42 -9.98
N THR A 291 -8.59 7.02 -8.98
CA THR A 291 -9.52 7.91 -8.26
C THR A 291 -9.26 7.83 -6.76
N ILE A 292 -9.18 8.97 -6.08
CA ILE A 292 -9.06 9.04 -4.62
C ILE A 292 -10.25 9.80 -4.06
N TYR A 293 -10.89 9.24 -3.04
CA TYR A 293 -11.99 9.86 -2.30
C TYR A 293 -11.70 9.91 -0.81
N HIS A 294 -12.17 10.98 -0.16
CA HIS A 294 -12.39 11.01 1.28
C HIS A 294 -13.86 10.78 1.57
N ILE A 295 -14.12 9.86 2.49
CA ILE A 295 -15.42 9.32 2.78
C ILE A 295 -15.80 9.62 4.22
N ASN A 296 -16.98 10.19 4.40
CA ASN A 296 -17.66 10.32 5.68
C ASN A 296 -18.86 9.36 5.71
N PRO A 297 -18.67 8.12 6.19
CA PRO A 297 -19.66 7.08 6.05
C PRO A 297 -20.89 7.33 6.94
N ASP A 298 -22.08 7.25 6.35
CA ASP A 298 -23.34 7.38 7.11
C ASP A 298 -23.91 6.03 7.59
N GLY A 299 -23.25 4.92 7.23
CA GLY A 299 -23.66 3.54 7.54
C GLY A 299 -24.56 2.89 6.47
N ILE A 300 -24.95 3.61 5.43
CA ILE A 300 -25.94 3.18 4.44
C ILE A 300 -25.44 3.42 3.01
N ASN A 301 -25.05 4.66 2.71
CA ASN A 301 -24.69 5.12 1.37
C ASN A 301 -23.20 4.90 1.10
N LYS A 302 -22.89 4.63 -0.17
CA LYS A 302 -21.51 4.47 -0.67
C LYS A 302 -21.10 5.53 -1.69
N ASN A 303 -22.05 6.38 -2.11
CA ASN A 303 -21.86 7.41 -3.11
C ASN A 303 -22.62 8.70 -2.74
N GLY A 304 -22.39 9.77 -3.51
CA GLY A 304 -23.08 11.04 -3.31
C GLY A 304 -22.57 11.77 -2.07
N SER A 305 -23.46 12.11 -1.14
CA SER A 305 -23.15 13.00 -0.01
C SER A 305 -22.19 12.44 1.03
N VAL A 306 -21.83 11.16 0.97
CA VAL A 306 -20.79 10.58 1.84
C VAL A 306 -19.37 10.80 1.30
N ILE A 307 -19.22 11.38 0.10
CA ILE A 307 -17.92 11.72 -0.49
C ILE A 307 -17.69 13.21 -0.28
N ASP A 308 -16.82 13.56 0.67
CA ASP A 308 -16.57 14.95 1.05
C ASP A 308 -15.56 15.64 0.13
N ALA A 309 -14.58 14.87 -0.36
CA ALA A 309 -13.53 15.36 -1.25
C ALA A 309 -13.02 14.24 -2.15
N GLY A 310 -12.36 14.62 -3.25
CA GLY A 310 -11.88 13.65 -4.20
C GLY A 310 -11.23 14.20 -5.46
N GLY A 311 -10.65 13.29 -6.23
CA GLY A 311 -9.87 13.59 -7.42
C GLY A 311 -9.69 12.38 -8.33
N VAL A 312 -9.74 12.60 -9.64
CA VAL A 312 -9.23 11.65 -10.64
C VAL A 312 -7.91 12.19 -11.17
N PHE A 313 -6.85 11.39 -11.10
CA PHE A 313 -5.48 11.83 -11.37
C PHE A 313 -4.91 11.16 -12.61
N TYR A 314 -4.09 11.88 -13.38
CA TYR A 314 -3.45 11.37 -14.60
C TYR A 314 -4.40 10.70 -15.62
N ASN A 315 -5.70 10.96 -15.54
CA ASN A 315 -6.73 10.50 -16.47
C ASN A 315 -7.18 11.62 -17.44
N ASP A 316 -6.30 12.57 -17.73
CA ASP A 316 -6.58 13.67 -18.62
C ASP A 316 -6.47 13.24 -20.10
N ASP A 317 -7.30 13.84 -20.96
CA ASP A 317 -7.07 13.78 -22.40
C ASP A 317 -5.93 14.74 -22.75
N PHE A 318 -4.95 14.24 -23.50
CA PHE A 318 -3.75 14.99 -23.84
C PHE A 318 -3.46 14.96 -25.33
N ASP A 319 -3.41 16.14 -25.94
CA ASP A 319 -2.94 16.31 -27.30
C ASP A 319 -1.42 16.43 -27.32
N TYR A 320 -0.76 15.37 -27.81
CA TYR A 320 0.70 15.29 -27.88
C TYR A 320 1.30 16.34 -28.82
N ASP A 321 0.61 16.75 -29.88
CA ASP A 321 1.16 17.66 -30.89
C ASP A 321 1.13 19.10 -30.41
N SER A 322 0.00 19.53 -29.84
CA SER A 322 -0.13 20.85 -29.20
C SER A 322 0.43 20.90 -27.77
N GLN A 323 0.78 19.75 -27.18
CA GLN A 323 1.21 19.59 -25.80
C GLN A 323 0.21 20.17 -24.80
N THR A 324 -1.09 19.98 -25.05
CA THR A 324 -2.16 20.61 -24.28
C THR A 324 -3.08 19.56 -23.68
N ILE A 325 -3.46 19.78 -22.42
CA ILE A 325 -4.51 19.00 -21.75
C ILE A 325 -5.86 19.44 -22.30
N THR A 326 -6.57 18.57 -23.01
CA THR A 326 -7.83 18.92 -23.70
C THR A 326 -9.07 18.61 -22.87
N ALA A 327 -8.99 17.64 -21.96
CA ALA A 327 -10.02 17.33 -20.97
C ALA A 327 -9.35 16.89 -19.67
N SER A 328 -9.94 17.26 -18.53
CA SER A 328 -9.42 16.93 -17.20
C SER A 328 -10.58 16.85 -16.21
N TYR A 329 -10.38 16.09 -15.14
CA TYR A 329 -11.24 16.18 -13.97
C TYR A 329 -11.18 17.57 -13.31
N PHE A 330 -10.01 18.21 -13.36
CA PHE A 330 -9.76 19.53 -12.78
C PHE A 330 -10.00 20.61 -13.85
N ASP A 331 -11.27 20.80 -14.21
CA ASP A 331 -11.74 21.84 -15.13
C ASP A 331 -12.07 23.15 -14.38
N GLU A 332 -12.65 24.14 -15.06
CA GLU A 332 -13.05 25.40 -14.42
C GLU A 332 -14.21 25.26 -13.42
N THR A 333 -14.96 24.16 -13.47
CA THR A 333 -16.16 23.95 -12.66
C THR A 333 -15.83 23.44 -11.26
N LYS A 334 -14.97 22.41 -11.14
CA LYS A 334 -14.68 21.75 -9.86
C LYS A 334 -14.06 22.67 -8.81
N PRO A 335 -13.06 23.54 -9.13
CA PRO A 335 -12.43 24.40 -8.13
C PRO A 335 -13.34 25.45 -7.48
N SER A 336 -14.58 25.60 -7.94
CA SER A 336 -15.61 26.47 -7.37
C SER A 336 -16.58 25.75 -6.44
N MET A 337 -16.52 24.42 -6.36
CA MET A 337 -17.40 23.61 -5.53
C MET A 337 -16.82 23.45 -4.12
N GLU A 338 -17.67 23.42 -3.12
CA GLU A 338 -17.30 23.25 -1.70
C GLU A 338 -16.47 21.98 -1.46
N GLN A 339 -16.85 20.86 -2.10
CA GLN A 339 -16.11 19.58 -2.05
C GLN A 339 -14.69 19.62 -2.66
N PHE A 340 -14.26 20.77 -3.21
CA PHE A 340 -12.91 21.03 -3.73
C PHE A 340 -12.21 22.20 -3.02
N GLU A 341 -12.68 22.58 -1.83
CA GLU A 341 -12.07 23.67 -1.05
C GLU A 341 -10.59 23.43 -0.72
N TYR A 342 -10.14 22.17 -0.70
CA TYR A 342 -8.72 21.81 -0.58
C TYR A 342 -7.85 22.46 -1.69
N LEU A 343 -8.44 22.83 -2.82
CA LEU A 343 -7.76 23.52 -3.93
C LEU A 343 -7.63 25.03 -3.75
N ASN A 344 -8.17 25.63 -2.69
CA ASN A 344 -8.18 27.09 -2.52
C ASN A 344 -6.78 27.71 -2.53
N ASN A 345 -5.77 26.99 -2.02
CA ASN A 345 -4.38 27.43 -1.96
C ASN A 345 -3.50 26.84 -3.08
N VAL A 346 -4.08 26.10 -4.02
CA VAL A 346 -3.33 25.52 -5.15
C VAL A 346 -3.26 26.54 -6.29
N SER A 347 -2.04 26.90 -6.70
CA SER A 347 -1.80 27.93 -7.71
C SER A 347 -2.32 27.54 -9.10
N THR A 348 -2.13 26.28 -9.50
CA THR A 348 -2.62 25.72 -10.76
C THR A 348 -3.59 24.59 -10.46
N LYS A 349 -4.88 24.94 -10.33
CA LYS A 349 -5.98 24.03 -10.00
C LYS A 349 -6.93 23.71 -11.16
N VAL A 350 -6.79 24.43 -12.28
CA VAL A 350 -7.47 24.14 -13.54
C VAL A 350 -6.42 23.62 -14.51
N LEU A 351 -6.57 22.37 -14.93
CA LEU A 351 -5.64 21.68 -15.84
C LEU A 351 -6.12 21.71 -17.29
N GLN A 352 -7.43 21.75 -17.53
CA GLN A 352 -7.95 21.85 -18.89
C GLN A 352 -7.44 23.11 -19.60
N GLY A 353 -6.96 22.95 -20.83
CA GLY A 353 -6.35 24.00 -21.64
C GLY A 353 -4.91 24.33 -21.24
N LYS A 354 -4.32 23.67 -20.23
CA LYS A 354 -2.92 23.89 -19.88
C LYS A 354 -2.01 23.27 -20.92
N ARG A 355 -1.09 24.09 -21.43
CA ARG A 355 0.04 23.65 -22.22
C ARG A 355 1.19 23.26 -21.30
N VAL A 356 1.78 22.11 -21.54
CA VAL A 356 2.91 21.60 -20.76
C VAL A 356 4.22 21.79 -21.53
N GLU A 357 5.23 22.30 -20.85
CA GLU A 357 6.51 22.66 -21.44
C GLU A 357 7.59 21.64 -21.03
N LEU A 358 7.50 20.44 -21.63
CA LEU A 358 8.54 19.41 -21.52
C LEU A 358 9.10 19.13 -22.91
N GLU A 359 10.42 19.00 -23.03
CA GLU A 359 11.01 18.52 -24.29
C GLU A 359 10.64 17.05 -24.51
N LYS A 360 10.10 16.73 -25.69
CA LYS A 360 9.57 15.39 -26.00
C LYS A 360 10.59 14.27 -25.84
N GLY A 361 11.86 14.54 -26.14
CA GLY A 361 12.95 13.56 -26.02
C GLY A 361 12.64 12.23 -26.71
N ASN A 362 13.15 11.13 -26.14
CA ASN A 362 12.90 9.76 -26.58
C ASN A 362 11.84 9.04 -25.72
N LEU A 363 10.93 9.78 -25.08
CA LEU A 363 9.91 9.21 -24.22
C LEU A 363 8.75 8.62 -25.04
N SER A 364 8.12 7.56 -24.53
CA SER A 364 6.83 7.12 -25.08
C SER A 364 5.80 8.25 -24.90
N LYS A 365 4.73 8.26 -25.70
CA LYS A 365 3.66 9.28 -25.55
C LYS A 365 3.09 9.30 -24.14
N ARG A 366 2.97 8.13 -23.50
CA ARG A 366 2.38 8.02 -22.14
C ARG A 366 3.36 8.49 -21.07
N ASP A 367 4.63 8.09 -21.16
CA ASP A 367 5.66 8.56 -20.22
C ASP A 367 5.86 10.07 -20.33
N TYR A 368 5.85 10.61 -21.55
CA TYR A 368 5.92 12.04 -21.77
C TYR A 368 4.77 12.76 -21.08
N TYR A 369 3.53 12.31 -21.29
CA TYR A 369 2.35 12.86 -20.63
C TYR A 369 2.47 12.84 -19.10
N HIS A 370 2.87 11.70 -18.55
CA HIS A 370 3.05 11.52 -17.11
C HIS A 370 4.08 12.48 -16.53
N GLN A 371 5.25 12.57 -17.16
CA GLN A 371 6.34 13.45 -16.72
C GLN A 371 6.00 14.93 -16.90
N SER A 372 5.35 15.30 -18.00
CA SER A 372 5.00 16.69 -18.30
C SER A 372 3.89 17.24 -17.41
N ASN A 373 2.96 16.39 -17.00
CA ASN A 373 1.80 16.80 -16.20
C ASN A 373 2.06 16.77 -14.70
N ARG A 374 3.01 15.93 -14.24
CA ARG A 374 3.34 15.74 -12.82
C ARG A 374 3.48 17.06 -12.02
N PRO A 375 4.19 18.10 -12.49
CA PRO A 375 4.33 19.37 -11.75
C PRO A 375 2.99 20.10 -11.50
N TYR A 376 1.95 19.81 -12.28
CA TYR A 376 0.62 20.39 -12.12
C TYR A 376 -0.33 19.47 -11.34
N VAL A 377 -0.16 18.15 -11.49
CA VAL A 377 -0.99 17.14 -10.80
C VAL A 377 -0.58 16.96 -9.34
N GLU A 378 0.72 16.93 -9.03
CA GLU A 378 1.20 16.72 -7.65
C GLU A 378 0.73 17.78 -6.65
N PRO A 379 0.72 19.09 -6.95
CA PRO A 379 0.18 20.08 -6.02
C PRO A 379 -1.30 19.87 -5.67
N ILE A 380 -2.10 19.43 -6.65
CA ILE A 380 -3.53 19.12 -6.48
C ILE A 380 -3.68 17.86 -5.62
N LEU A 381 -2.93 16.79 -5.95
CA LEU A 381 -2.93 15.55 -5.17
C LEU A 381 -2.49 15.79 -3.72
N ASN A 382 -1.39 16.51 -3.52
CA ASN A 382 -0.86 16.79 -2.19
C ASN A 382 -1.85 17.64 -1.38
N ALA A 383 -2.52 18.61 -2.01
CA ALA A 383 -3.56 19.38 -1.32
C ALA A 383 -4.75 18.50 -0.90
N LEU A 384 -5.17 17.56 -1.74
CA LEU A 384 -6.18 16.57 -1.36
C LEU A 384 -5.69 15.72 -0.19
N LEU A 385 -4.50 15.12 -0.29
CA LEU A 385 -3.97 14.25 0.76
C LEU A 385 -3.70 15.00 2.07
N ASP A 386 -3.19 16.23 2.01
CA ASP A 386 -3.01 17.08 3.19
C ASP A 386 -4.37 17.32 3.89
N TRP A 387 -5.42 17.62 3.13
CA TRP A 387 -6.77 17.82 3.67
C TRP A 387 -7.38 16.52 4.24
N CYS A 388 -7.15 15.40 3.55
CA CYS A 388 -7.75 14.11 3.89
C CYS A 388 -7.11 13.41 5.09
N ILE A 389 -5.77 13.40 5.15
CA ILE A 389 -5.01 12.45 5.99
C ILE A 389 -3.91 13.10 6.83
N LYS A 390 -3.71 14.42 6.73
CA LYS A 390 -2.71 15.16 7.53
C LYS A 390 -3.43 16.10 8.49
N ASN A 391 -4.06 15.49 9.50
CA ASN A 391 -4.77 16.19 10.57
C ASN A 391 -3.90 16.33 11.83
#